data_AF-A0A4R7HZJ7-F1
#
_entry.id   AF-A0A4R7HZJ7-F1
#
_cell.length_a   1.000
_cell.length_b   1.000
_cell.length_c   1.000
_cell.angle_alpha   90.00
_cell.angle_beta   90.00
_cell.angle_gamma   90.00
#
_symmetry.space_group_name_H-M   'P 1'
#
loop_
_entity.id
_entity.type
_entity.pdbx_description
1 polymer ?
#
loop_
_entity_poly.entity_id
_entity_poly.type
_entity_poly.pdbx_seq_one_letter_code
_entity_poly.pdbx_strand_id
1 'polypeptide(L)'
;MTSRPLALVALLLLAPLAACTPDDETDASTGCAERVRVASRAIEPDDQVRLLDDALLACNSYEGFRAQVGQYPGIIGYDLDTFLELRCVNATDERVGATAACRAVVAPPTTPPEDTEVELVFVGDTIDGRRVEIRPSSDVPFEGDIPEVVQQTVDIAVESGCLGVLRQRNIWLDRVEDSDLGDIASVFAQHAQNVAVYIGCEPDPIAPEPDA
;
A
#
# COMPACT_ATOMS: atom_id res chain seq x y z
N MET A 1 11.71 -19.90 82.42
CA MET A 1 12.45 -19.52 81.20
C MET A 1 12.09 -18.07 80.92
N THR A 2 12.88 -17.12 81.47
CA THR A 2 13.90 -16.28 80.75
C THR A 2 13.25 -15.41 79.67
N SER A 3 13.46 -14.11 79.48
CA SER A 3 14.09 -12.96 80.16
C SER A 3 13.76 -11.75 79.25
N ARG A 4 13.55 -10.54 79.79
CA ARG A 4 13.45 -9.22 79.07
C ARG A 4 14.80 -8.85 78.37
N PRO A 5 15.03 -7.70 77.66
CA PRO A 5 14.20 -6.53 77.20
C PRO A 5 14.52 -5.96 75.76
N LEU A 6 13.87 -4.83 75.39
CA LEU A 6 14.31 -3.65 74.58
C LEU A 6 15.20 -3.80 73.32
N ALA A 7 14.75 -3.19 72.20
CA ALA A 7 15.57 -2.29 71.37
C ALA A 7 14.70 -1.45 70.40
N LEU A 8 14.69 -0.13 70.62
CA LEU A 8 14.34 0.89 69.62
C LEU A 8 15.33 0.84 68.46
N VAL A 9 14.85 0.98 67.22
CA VAL A 9 15.60 1.67 66.16
C VAL A 9 14.63 2.59 65.42
N ALA A 10 14.78 3.88 65.66
CA ALA A 10 14.31 4.91 64.75
C ALA A 10 15.33 5.01 63.61
N LEU A 11 14.88 4.89 62.37
CA LEU A 11 15.54 5.51 61.23
C LEU A 11 14.56 6.50 60.59
N LEU A 12 14.76 7.77 60.94
CA LEU A 12 14.54 8.89 60.04
C LEU A 12 15.42 8.69 58.80
N LEU A 13 14.89 9.02 57.62
CA LEU A 13 15.51 9.82 56.54
C LEU A 13 15.17 9.31 55.14
N LEU A 14 14.80 10.31 54.33
CA LEU A 14 14.85 10.39 52.87
C LEU A 14 13.67 9.77 52.13
N ALA A 15 12.68 10.62 51.87
CA ALA A 15 12.05 10.63 50.56
C ALA A 15 13.15 10.92 49.51
N PRO A 16 13.45 10.00 48.58
CA PRO A 16 13.88 10.44 47.28
C PRO A 16 12.61 10.92 46.57
N LEU A 17 12.63 12.21 46.21
CA LEU A 17 12.09 12.60 44.91
C LEU A 17 12.84 11.73 43.88
N ALA A 18 12.32 10.53 43.61
CA ALA A 18 12.43 9.97 42.28
C ALA A 18 11.53 10.89 41.45
N ALA A 19 12.02 12.05 40.98
CA ALA A 19 12.80 12.11 39.76
C ALA A 19 12.19 11.10 38.79
N CYS A 20 11.19 11.57 38.05
CA CYS A 20 10.70 10.91 36.86
C CYS A 20 11.93 10.55 36.02
N THR A 21 12.39 9.32 36.13
CA THR A 21 13.03 8.68 35.00
C THR A 21 11.93 8.62 33.95
N PRO A 22 12.11 9.22 32.77
CA PRO A 22 11.36 8.77 31.62
C PRO A 22 11.80 7.31 31.44
N ASP A 23 11.05 6.39 32.03
CA ASP A 23 10.96 5.06 31.46
C ASP A 23 10.33 5.29 30.08
N ASP A 24 11.22 5.31 29.10
CA ASP A 24 10.91 5.30 27.70
C ASP A 24 9.90 4.17 27.42
N GLU A 25 8.87 4.53 26.65
CA GLU A 25 7.93 3.65 25.96
C GLU A 25 6.73 3.07 26.72
N THR A 26 6.13 3.84 27.64
CA THR A 26 4.68 3.72 27.86
C THR A 26 3.90 4.40 26.72
N ASP A 27 3.24 3.56 25.91
CA ASP A 27 1.95 3.82 25.27
C ASP A 27 1.77 5.10 24.44
N ALA A 28 2.43 5.16 23.28
CA ALA A 28 1.85 5.80 22.09
C ALA A 28 0.96 4.84 21.27
N SER A 29 0.80 3.59 21.74
CA SER A 29 0.14 2.49 21.04
C SER A 29 -1.38 2.69 20.88
N THR A 30 -2.03 3.40 21.80
CA THR A 30 -3.50 3.56 21.81
C THR A 30 -4.02 4.61 20.83
N GLY A 31 -3.22 5.61 20.45
CA GLY A 31 -3.64 6.65 19.50
C GLY A 31 -3.51 6.23 18.04
N CYS A 32 -2.35 5.68 17.68
CA CYS A 32 -2.02 5.23 16.34
C CYS A 32 -2.87 4.01 15.92
N ALA A 33 -2.87 2.94 16.73
CA ALA A 33 -3.59 1.71 16.41
C ALA A 33 -5.11 1.93 16.29
N GLU A 34 -5.69 2.73 17.18
CA GLU A 34 -7.12 3.04 17.15
C GLU A 34 -7.51 3.86 15.91
N ARG A 35 -6.69 4.84 15.51
CA ARG A 35 -6.96 5.64 14.32
C ARG A 35 -6.86 4.83 13.04
N VAL A 36 -5.86 3.94 12.94
CA VAL A 36 -5.77 2.99 11.82
C VAL A 36 -6.98 2.04 11.81
N ARG A 37 -7.40 1.53 12.96
CA ARG A 37 -8.61 0.69 13.07
C ARG A 37 -9.89 1.42 12.68
N VAL A 38 -9.99 2.73 12.95
CA VAL A 38 -11.14 3.53 12.52
C VAL A 38 -11.08 3.77 11.01
N ALA A 39 -9.91 4.10 10.47
CA ALA A 39 -9.70 4.22 9.03
C ALA A 39 -10.01 2.92 8.27
N SER A 40 -9.68 1.76 8.84
CA SER A 40 -9.95 0.44 8.25
C SER A 40 -11.44 0.11 8.10
N ARG A 41 -12.31 0.86 8.78
CA ARG A 41 -13.77 0.66 8.75
C ARG A 41 -14.50 1.70 7.92
N ALA A 42 -13.78 2.69 7.39
CA ALA A 42 -14.35 3.67 6.49
C ALA A 42 -14.77 3.00 5.18
N ILE A 43 -15.97 3.34 4.71
CA ILE A 43 -16.54 2.80 3.47
C ILE A 43 -16.21 3.73 2.30
N GLU A 44 -16.24 5.04 2.54
CA GLU A 44 -15.92 6.04 1.51
C GLU A 44 -14.40 6.25 1.42
N PRO A 45 -13.81 6.16 0.21
CA PRO A 45 -12.36 6.29 0.02
C PRO A 45 -11.78 7.61 0.53
N ASP A 46 -12.46 8.73 0.29
CA ASP A 46 -12.00 10.06 0.72
C ASP A 46 -11.95 10.16 2.26
N ASP A 47 -12.93 9.56 2.94
CA ASP A 47 -12.95 9.48 4.40
C ASP A 47 -11.87 8.56 4.94
N GLN A 48 -11.60 7.45 4.26
CA GLN A 48 -10.52 6.54 4.62
C GLN A 48 -9.17 7.23 4.53
N VAL A 49 -8.90 7.97 3.45
CA VAL A 49 -7.65 8.74 3.28
C VAL A 49 -7.50 9.79 4.37
N ARG A 50 -8.55 10.56 4.65
CA ARG A 50 -8.52 11.56 5.73
C ARG A 50 -8.25 10.93 7.11
N LEU A 51 -8.84 9.78 7.39
CA LEU A 51 -8.62 9.06 8.65
C LEU A 51 -7.22 8.43 8.72
N LEU A 52 -6.65 8.03 7.58
CA LEU A 52 -5.26 7.59 7.48
C LEU A 52 -4.28 8.75 7.69
N ASP A 53 -4.59 9.97 7.24
CA ASP A 53 -3.80 11.15 7.57
C ASP A 53 -3.81 11.45 9.08
N ASP A 54 -4.99 11.37 9.68
CA ASP A 54 -5.14 11.49 11.13
C ASP A 54 -4.33 10.42 11.88
N ALA A 55 -4.23 9.21 11.31
CA ALA A 55 -3.40 8.14 11.84
C ALA A 55 -1.91 8.42 11.63
N LEU A 56 -1.48 8.90 10.46
CA LEU A 56 -0.10 9.30 10.17
C LEU A 56 0.43 10.34 11.14
N LEU A 57 -0.41 11.31 11.52
CA LEU A 57 -0.08 12.32 12.52
C LEU A 57 0.02 11.75 13.94
N ALA A 58 -0.65 10.63 14.22
CA ALA A 58 -0.66 10.00 15.53
C ALA A 58 0.42 8.92 15.69
N CYS A 59 0.94 8.38 14.60
CA CYS A 59 2.00 7.40 14.61
C CYS A 59 3.36 8.10 14.62
N ASN A 60 4.17 7.84 15.64
CA ASN A 60 5.43 8.55 15.88
C ASN A 60 6.57 8.14 14.91
N SER A 61 6.39 7.08 14.12
CA SER A 61 7.39 6.55 13.19
C SER A 61 6.74 5.87 11.99
N TYR A 62 7.52 5.74 10.90
CA TYR A 62 7.15 4.92 9.72
C TYR A 62 6.84 3.48 10.13
N GLU A 63 7.76 2.82 10.86
CA GLU A 63 7.59 1.43 11.31
C GLU A 63 6.37 1.26 12.21
N GLY A 64 6.09 2.25 13.07
CA GLY A 64 4.90 2.25 13.91
C GLY A 64 3.61 2.30 13.08
N PHE A 65 3.57 3.14 12.03
CA PHE A 65 2.43 3.20 11.12
C PHE A 65 2.30 1.91 10.30
N ARG A 66 3.40 1.41 9.72
CA ARG A 66 3.47 0.16 8.96
C ARG A 66 2.95 -1.03 9.75
N ALA A 67 3.38 -1.19 11.00
CA ALA A 67 2.94 -2.27 11.87
C ALA A 67 1.44 -2.23 12.17
N GLN A 68 0.82 -1.04 12.25
CA GLN A 68 -0.62 -0.92 12.48
C GLN A 68 -1.43 -1.15 11.20
N VAL A 69 -0.99 -0.57 10.08
CA VAL A 69 -1.66 -0.72 8.78
C VAL A 69 -1.61 -2.16 8.29
N GLY A 70 -0.47 -2.86 8.48
CA GLY A 70 -0.30 -4.26 8.10
C GLY A 70 -1.27 -5.24 8.78
N GLN A 71 -1.95 -4.83 9.86
CA GLN A 71 -3.01 -5.62 10.50
C GLN A 71 -4.34 -5.62 9.72
N TYR A 72 -4.49 -4.75 8.72
CA TYR A 72 -5.72 -4.57 7.95
C TYR A 72 -5.45 -4.68 6.44
N PRO A 73 -5.34 -5.90 5.88
CA PRO A 73 -5.14 -6.08 4.45
C PRO A 73 -6.25 -5.39 3.64
N GLY A 74 -5.87 -4.58 2.65
CA GLY A 74 -6.80 -3.87 1.77
C GLY A 74 -7.33 -2.52 2.30
N ILE A 75 -6.87 -2.05 3.47
CA ILE A 75 -7.13 -0.67 3.93
C ILE A 75 -6.52 0.38 2.99
N ILE A 76 -5.45 0.00 2.30
CA ILE A 76 -4.78 0.77 1.27
C ILE A 76 -4.84 -0.08 0.01
N GLY A 77 -5.34 0.48 -1.10
CA GLY A 77 -5.46 -0.22 -2.38
C GLY A 77 -4.13 -0.47 -3.11
N TYR A 78 -3.02 -0.06 -2.49
CA TYR A 78 -1.64 -0.20 -2.93
C TYR A 78 -0.78 -0.75 -1.79
N ASP A 79 0.49 -1.02 -2.04
CA ASP A 79 1.44 -1.17 -0.95
C ASP A 79 1.60 0.16 -0.18
N LEU A 80 2.11 0.04 1.05
CA LEU A 80 2.22 1.18 1.96
C LEU A 80 3.15 2.28 1.43
N ASP A 81 4.23 1.91 0.74
CA ASP A 81 5.25 2.86 0.31
C ASP A 81 4.72 3.69 -0.85
N THR A 82 4.09 3.04 -1.84
CA THR A 82 3.35 3.72 -2.91
C THR A 82 2.27 4.66 -2.36
N PHE A 83 1.51 4.22 -1.35
CA PHE A 83 0.52 5.10 -0.72
C PHE A 83 1.16 6.32 -0.07
N LEU A 84 2.25 6.14 0.67
CA LEU A 84 2.94 7.26 1.32
C LEU A 84 3.56 8.19 0.29
N GLU A 85 4.20 7.70 -0.77
CA GLU A 85 4.76 8.55 -1.83
C GLU A 85 3.68 9.44 -2.46
N LEU A 86 2.57 8.83 -2.90
CA LEU A 86 1.44 9.56 -3.48
C LEU A 86 0.82 10.52 -2.47
N ARG A 87 0.65 10.09 -1.22
CA ARG A 87 0.00 10.90 -0.19
C ARG A 87 0.88 12.09 0.22
N CYS A 88 2.16 11.86 0.44
CA CYS A 88 3.10 12.87 0.94
C CYS A 88 3.42 13.92 -0.12
N VAL A 89 3.41 13.57 -1.41
CA VAL A 89 3.54 14.54 -2.51
C VAL A 89 2.26 15.38 -2.69
N ASN A 90 1.09 14.77 -2.53
CA ASN A 90 -0.20 15.44 -2.73
C ASN A 90 -0.87 15.94 -1.42
N ALA A 91 -0.14 15.94 -0.31
CA ALA A 91 -0.66 16.40 0.97
C ALA A 91 -0.85 17.93 0.95
N THR A 92 -2.10 18.37 1.08
CA THR A 92 -2.43 19.80 1.23
C THR A 92 -2.20 20.31 2.65
N ASP A 93 -2.21 19.42 3.65
CA ASP A 93 -1.81 19.73 5.02
C ASP A 93 -0.29 19.52 5.19
N GLU A 94 0.44 20.61 5.40
CA GLU A 94 1.89 20.60 5.63
C GLU A 94 2.32 19.71 6.80
N ARG A 95 1.44 19.49 7.78
CA ARG A 95 1.71 18.62 8.93
C ARG A 95 1.84 17.16 8.53
N VAL A 96 1.07 16.73 7.53
CA VAL A 96 1.13 15.37 6.98
C VAL A 96 2.46 15.18 6.26
N GLY A 97 2.84 16.13 5.39
CA GLY A 97 4.13 16.10 4.70
C GLY A 97 5.35 16.12 5.63
N ALA A 98 5.23 16.70 6.83
CA ALA A 98 6.30 16.74 7.83
C ALA A 98 6.39 15.48 8.72
N THR A 99 5.49 14.50 8.56
CA THR A 99 5.47 13.28 9.39
C THR A 99 6.75 12.45 9.22
N ALA A 100 7.04 11.59 10.20
CA ALA A 100 8.16 10.66 10.12
C ALA A 100 8.01 9.68 8.95
N ALA A 101 6.79 9.25 8.64
CA ALA A 101 6.48 8.40 7.49
C ALA A 101 6.78 9.11 6.16
N CYS A 102 6.31 10.34 5.98
CA CYS A 102 6.60 11.11 4.77
C CYS A 102 8.09 11.42 4.60
N ARG A 103 8.81 11.73 5.68
CA ARG A 103 10.25 11.95 5.61
C ARG A 103 11.04 10.68 5.29
N ALA A 104 10.55 9.51 5.69
CA ALA A 104 11.19 8.23 5.41
C ALA A 104 11.12 7.83 3.94
N VAL A 105 10.02 8.17 3.24
CA VAL A 105 9.84 7.88 1.81
C VAL A 105 10.37 8.99 0.88
N VAL A 106 10.38 10.25 1.33
CA VAL A 106 10.91 11.39 0.54
C VAL A 106 12.43 11.53 0.68
N ALA A 107 13.03 11.07 1.77
CA ALA A 107 14.48 10.89 1.82
C ALA A 107 14.83 9.65 0.98
N PRO A 108 15.73 9.75 -0.02
CA PRO A 108 16.16 8.55 -0.73
C PRO A 108 16.72 7.56 0.29
N PRO A 109 16.27 6.28 0.29
CA PRO A 109 16.73 5.30 1.25
C PRO A 109 18.26 5.24 1.22
N THR A 110 18.89 5.51 2.37
CA THR A 110 20.36 5.46 2.53
C THR A 110 20.86 4.03 2.71
N THR A 111 19.94 3.10 2.94
CA THR A 111 20.20 1.67 2.93
C THR A 111 19.71 1.18 1.57
N PRO A 112 20.58 0.65 0.69
CA PRO A 112 20.13 -0.11 -0.46
C PRO A 112 19.15 -1.18 0.07
N PRO A 113 17.99 -1.40 -0.57
CA PRO A 113 17.18 -2.56 -0.21
C PRO A 113 18.10 -3.79 -0.19
N GLU A 114 17.91 -4.70 0.76
CA GLU A 114 18.55 -6.00 0.63
C GLU A 114 18.21 -6.50 -0.78
N ASP A 115 19.23 -6.87 -1.55
CA ASP A 115 19.10 -7.57 -2.83
C ASP A 115 18.47 -8.95 -2.52
N THR A 116 17.20 -8.90 -2.17
CA THR A 116 16.29 -10.00 -2.36
C THR A 116 16.04 -9.90 -3.84
N GLU A 117 16.61 -10.81 -4.63
CA GLU A 117 16.14 -11.06 -5.99
C GLU A 117 14.69 -11.54 -5.87
N VAL A 118 13.77 -10.61 -5.61
CA VAL A 118 12.35 -10.88 -5.67
C VAL A 118 12.11 -11.03 -7.16
N GLU A 119 11.81 -12.25 -7.56
CA GLU A 119 11.50 -12.53 -8.95
C GLU A 119 10.28 -11.66 -9.33
N LEU A 120 10.49 -10.71 -10.24
CA LEU A 120 9.44 -9.81 -10.68
C LEU A 120 8.38 -10.64 -11.42
N VAL A 121 7.21 -10.76 -10.81
CA VAL A 121 6.07 -11.50 -11.36
C VAL A 121 4.83 -10.63 -11.24
N PHE A 122 4.25 -10.29 -12.38
CA PHE A 122 2.93 -9.69 -12.44
C PHE A 122 1.89 -10.78 -12.64
N VAL A 123 0.78 -10.71 -11.90
CA VAL A 123 -0.31 -11.69 -12.01
C VAL A 123 -1.53 -11.02 -12.60
N GLY A 124 -1.94 -11.48 -13.78
CA GLY A 124 -3.09 -10.93 -14.51
C GLY A 124 -4.15 -11.99 -14.80
N ASP A 125 -5.38 -11.52 -15.01
CA ASP A 125 -6.49 -12.38 -15.43
C ASP A 125 -6.68 -12.25 -16.95
N THR A 126 -6.71 -13.39 -17.64
CA THR A 126 -7.01 -13.47 -19.08
C THR A 126 -8.51 -13.31 -19.33
N ILE A 127 -8.88 -13.10 -20.59
CA ILE A 127 -10.28 -12.96 -21.04
C ILE A 127 -11.13 -14.19 -20.67
N ASP A 128 -10.56 -15.40 -20.73
CA ASP A 128 -11.21 -16.66 -20.36
C ASP A 128 -11.23 -16.89 -18.84
N GLY A 129 -10.75 -15.94 -18.03
CA GLY A 129 -10.79 -15.97 -16.58
C GLY A 129 -9.71 -16.83 -15.92
N ARG A 130 -8.72 -17.32 -16.68
CA ARG A 130 -7.52 -17.93 -16.10
C ARG A 130 -6.62 -16.84 -15.51
N ARG A 131 -5.81 -17.24 -14.55
CA ARG A 131 -4.79 -16.40 -13.94
C ARG A 131 -3.42 -16.79 -14.50
N VAL A 132 -2.69 -15.81 -15.00
CA VAL A 132 -1.38 -16.01 -15.65
C VAL A 132 -0.33 -15.14 -14.96
N GLU A 133 0.84 -15.74 -14.75
CA GLU A 133 2.04 -15.05 -14.30
C GLU A 133 2.82 -14.52 -15.50
N ILE A 134 3.10 -13.22 -15.49
CA ILE A 134 3.87 -12.53 -16.51
C ILE A 134 5.20 -12.11 -15.88
N ARG A 135 6.29 -12.45 -16.55
CA ARG A 135 7.66 -12.18 -16.12
C ARG A 135 8.32 -11.23 -17.12
N PRO A 136 9.27 -10.38 -16.68
CA PRO A 136 10.00 -9.50 -17.58
C PRO A 136 10.69 -10.29 -18.70
N SER A 137 10.56 -9.81 -19.93
CA SER A 137 11.23 -10.38 -21.10
C SER A 137 11.53 -9.27 -22.12
N SER A 138 12.24 -9.60 -23.20
CA SER A 138 12.46 -8.66 -24.30
C SER A 138 11.17 -8.15 -24.93
N ASP A 139 10.13 -8.98 -24.93
CA ASP A 139 8.85 -8.71 -25.58
C ASP A 139 7.83 -8.09 -24.61
N VAL A 140 8.11 -8.16 -23.30
CA VAL A 140 7.27 -7.62 -22.23
C VAL A 140 8.16 -6.85 -21.24
N PRO A 141 8.45 -5.57 -21.52
CA PRO A 141 9.18 -4.71 -20.60
C PRO A 141 8.33 -4.39 -19.37
N PHE A 142 9.01 -4.20 -18.24
CA PHE A 142 8.40 -3.80 -16.97
C PHE A 142 8.86 -2.39 -16.60
N GLU A 143 7.96 -1.63 -15.99
CA GLU A 143 8.25 -0.37 -15.31
C GLU A 143 7.96 -0.58 -13.82
N GLY A 144 9.03 -0.68 -13.01
CA GLY A 144 8.92 -1.15 -11.63
C GLY A 144 8.42 -2.61 -11.59
N ASP A 145 7.32 -2.84 -10.88
CA ASP A 145 6.77 -4.17 -10.61
C ASP A 145 5.66 -4.60 -11.59
N ILE A 146 5.31 -3.77 -12.58
CA ILE A 146 4.23 -4.03 -13.53
C ILE A 146 4.72 -3.98 -14.99
N PRO A 147 4.07 -4.69 -15.92
CA PRO A 147 4.33 -4.54 -17.34
C PRO A 147 4.05 -3.11 -17.80
N GLU A 148 4.92 -2.52 -18.64
CA GLU A 148 4.79 -1.14 -19.13
C GLU A 148 3.41 -0.88 -19.77
N VAL A 149 2.87 -1.89 -20.46
CA VAL A 149 1.55 -1.84 -21.11
C VAL A 149 0.41 -1.59 -20.12
N VAL A 150 0.53 -2.09 -18.89
CA VAL A 150 -0.48 -1.91 -17.82
C VAL A 150 -0.54 -0.45 -17.40
N GLN A 151 0.62 0.17 -17.18
CA GLN A 151 0.73 1.60 -16.85
C GLN A 151 0.31 2.47 -18.04
N GLN A 152 0.80 2.17 -19.24
CA GLN A 152 0.47 2.89 -20.47
C GLN A 152 -1.04 2.93 -20.73
N THR A 153 -1.77 1.86 -20.39
CA THR A 153 -3.24 1.81 -20.55
C THR A 153 -3.93 2.83 -19.64
N VAL A 154 -3.42 3.04 -18.42
CA VAL A 154 -3.93 4.06 -17.48
C VAL A 154 -3.58 5.45 -17.99
N ASP A 155 -2.36 5.67 -18.49
CA ASP A 155 -1.95 6.95 -19.06
C ASP A 155 -2.81 7.32 -20.27
N ILE A 156 -3.07 6.36 -21.16
CA ILE A 156 -3.99 6.51 -22.30
C ILE A 156 -5.40 6.90 -21.83
N ALA A 157 -5.88 6.33 -20.72
CA ALA A 157 -7.18 6.69 -20.16
C ALA A 157 -7.24 8.17 -19.74
N VAL A 158 -6.16 8.69 -19.16
CA VAL A 158 -6.05 10.09 -18.76
C VAL A 158 -5.91 11.02 -19.97
N GLU A 159 -5.07 10.66 -20.94
CA GLU A 159 -4.73 11.54 -22.06
C GLU A 159 -5.76 11.51 -23.20
N SER A 160 -6.30 10.32 -23.48
CA SER A 160 -7.11 10.04 -24.68
C SER A 160 -8.51 9.50 -24.37
N GLY A 161 -8.82 9.22 -23.10
CA GLY A 161 -10.12 8.75 -22.65
C GLY A 161 -10.55 7.45 -23.33
N CYS A 162 -11.87 7.26 -23.45
CA CYS A 162 -12.47 6.03 -23.96
C CYS A 162 -11.94 5.57 -25.32
N LEU A 163 -11.77 6.48 -26.28
CA LEU A 163 -11.31 6.11 -27.62
C LEU A 163 -9.88 5.54 -27.61
N GLY A 164 -9.01 6.07 -26.75
CA GLY A 164 -7.64 5.59 -26.59
C GLY A 164 -7.62 4.19 -25.98
N VAL A 165 -8.31 4.01 -24.85
CA VAL A 165 -8.30 2.73 -24.12
C VAL A 165 -8.93 1.62 -24.96
N LEU A 166 -10.04 1.88 -25.65
CA LEU A 166 -10.68 0.89 -26.52
C LEU A 166 -9.82 0.53 -27.73
N ARG A 167 -9.04 1.48 -28.26
CA ARG A 167 -8.07 1.18 -29.31
C ARG A 167 -6.96 0.28 -28.80
N GLN A 168 -6.40 0.59 -27.63
CA GLN A 168 -5.36 -0.23 -26.99
C GLN A 168 -5.88 -1.64 -26.72
N ARG A 169 -7.10 -1.77 -26.17
CA ARG A 169 -7.78 -3.06 -25.99
C ARG A 169 -7.82 -3.86 -27.30
N ASN A 170 -8.27 -3.25 -28.39
CA ASN A 170 -8.42 -3.96 -29.66
C ASN A 170 -7.06 -4.38 -30.26
N ILE A 171 -6.00 -3.58 -30.10
CA ILE A 171 -4.64 -3.96 -30.53
C ILE A 171 -4.18 -5.24 -29.83
N TRP A 172 -4.49 -5.40 -28.55
CA TRP A 172 -4.14 -6.60 -27.80
C TRP A 172 -5.07 -7.78 -28.10
N LEU A 173 -6.36 -7.53 -28.36
CA LEU A 173 -7.29 -8.56 -28.83
C LEU A 173 -6.81 -9.22 -30.14
N ASP A 174 -6.29 -8.42 -31.07
CA ASP A 174 -5.76 -8.92 -32.36
C ASP A 174 -4.54 -9.85 -32.18
N ARG A 175 -3.96 -9.94 -30.98
CA ARG A 175 -2.78 -10.76 -30.65
C ARG A 175 -3.10 -11.95 -29.74
N VAL A 176 -4.35 -12.15 -29.33
CA VAL A 176 -4.72 -13.24 -28.42
C VAL A 176 -4.46 -14.62 -29.03
N GLU A 177 -4.58 -14.73 -30.36
CA GLU A 177 -4.30 -15.99 -31.09
C GLU A 177 -2.80 -16.20 -31.39
N ASP A 178 -1.93 -15.29 -30.96
CA ASP A 178 -0.48 -15.43 -31.10
C ASP A 178 0.03 -16.58 -30.23
N SER A 179 0.85 -17.49 -30.79
CA SER A 179 1.35 -18.66 -30.07
C SER A 179 2.28 -18.33 -28.91
N ASP A 180 2.98 -17.19 -28.99
CA ASP A 180 4.06 -16.86 -28.05
C ASP A 180 3.60 -15.83 -27.01
N LEU A 181 2.65 -14.96 -27.38
CA LEU A 181 2.15 -13.88 -26.53
C LEU A 181 0.65 -13.95 -26.24
N GLY A 182 -0.09 -14.94 -26.73
CA GLY A 182 -1.56 -14.97 -26.68
C GLY A 182 -2.15 -14.79 -25.28
N ASP A 183 -1.64 -15.51 -24.29
CA ASP A 183 -2.08 -15.39 -22.89
C ASP A 183 -1.74 -13.99 -22.32
N ILE A 184 -0.58 -13.45 -22.63
CA ILE A 184 -0.15 -12.12 -22.18
C ILE A 184 -1.00 -11.02 -22.83
N ALA A 185 -1.24 -11.13 -24.13
CA ALA A 185 -2.10 -10.24 -24.89
C ALA A 185 -3.54 -10.28 -24.38
N SER A 186 -4.03 -11.47 -23.99
CA SER A 186 -5.33 -11.66 -23.36
C SER A 186 -5.43 -10.91 -22.03
N VAL A 187 -4.40 -10.97 -21.18
CA VAL A 187 -4.31 -10.18 -19.94
C VAL A 187 -4.37 -8.68 -20.24
N PHE A 188 -3.59 -8.18 -21.20
CA PHE A 188 -3.55 -6.75 -21.51
C PHE A 188 -4.86 -6.23 -22.14
N ALA A 189 -5.50 -7.04 -22.98
CA ALA A 189 -6.83 -6.75 -23.51
C ALA A 189 -7.87 -6.69 -22.39
N GLN A 190 -7.85 -7.65 -21.47
CA GLN A 190 -8.76 -7.68 -20.32
C GLN A 190 -8.52 -6.50 -19.38
N HIS A 191 -7.27 -6.11 -19.13
CA HIS A 191 -6.93 -4.93 -18.35
C HIS A 191 -7.49 -3.65 -18.99
N ALA A 192 -7.28 -3.46 -20.29
CA ALA A 192 -7.83 -2.31 -21.01
C ALA A 192 -9.37 -2.29 -21.01
N GLN A 193 -10.03 -3.45 -21.09
CA GLN A 193 -11.47 -3.57 -20.90
C GLN A 193 -11.91 -3.08 -19.51
N ASN A 194 -11.22 -3.51 -18.45
CA ASN A 194 -11.53 -3.12 -17.08
C ASN A 194 -11.33 -1.61 -16.86
N VAL A 195 -10.25 -1.04 -17.39
CA VAL A 195 -10.00 0.41 -17.35
C VAL A 195 -11.08 1.18 -18.09
N ALA A 196 -11.52 0.71 -19.28
CA ALA A 196 -12.60 1.34 -20.04
C ALA A 196 -13.91 1.36 -19.24
N VAL A 197 -14.27 0.25 -18.60
CA VAL A 197 -15.46 0.20 -17.72
C VAL A 197 -15.31 1.15 -16.53
N TYR A 198 -14.13 1.17 -15.90
CA TYR A 198 -13.86 2.01 -14.72
C TYR A 198 -14.04 3.50 -15.01
N ILE A 199 -13.53 3.98 -16.15
CA ILE A 199 -13.65 5.41 -16.54
C ILE A 199 -15.02 5.76 -17.14
N GLY A 200 -15.97 4.82 -17.15
CA GLY A 200 -17.34 5.05 -17.59
C GLY A 200 -17.56 4.95 -19.10
N CYS A 201 -16.70 4.24 -19.83
CA CYS A 201 -16.96 3.89 -21.22
C CYS A 201 -18.03 2.78 -21.31
N GLU A 202 -18.60 2.61 -22.51
CA GLU A 202 -19.51 1.51 -22.84
C GLU A 202 -18.83 0.54 -23.83
N PRO A 203 -17.80 -0.22 -23.41
CA PRO A 203 -17.18 -1.21 -24.27
C PRO A 203 -18.15 -2.36 -24.57
N ASP A 204 -18.13 -2.86 -25.80
CA ASP A 204 -18.62 -4.22 -26.07
C ASP A 204 -17.89 -5.21 -25.15
N PRO A 205 -18.60 -6.08 -24.42
CA PRO A 205 -17.97 -7.10 -23.59
C PRO A 205 -17.08 -7.99 -24.44
N ILE A 206 -15.85 -8.25 -23.96
CA ILE A 206 -15.05 -9.33 -24.51
C ILE A 206 -15.70 -10.62 -24.02
N ALA A 207 -16.45 -11.30 -24.89
CA ALA A 207 -17.14 -12.52 -24.50
C ALA A 207 -16.10 -13.62 -24.25
N PRO A 208 -16.17 -14.37 -23.13
CA PRO A 208 -15.62 -15.71 -23.14
C PRO A 208 -16.46 -16.51 -24.13
N GLU A 209 -15.85 -17.13 -25.15
CA GLU A 209 -16.61 -18.07 -25.98
C GLU A 209 -17.21 -19.13 -25.05
N PRO A 210 -18.53 -19.36 -25.08
CA PRO A 210 -19.10 -20.47 -24.34
C PRO A 210 -18.53 -21.75 -24.93
N ASP A 211 -17.93 -22.59 -24.07
CA ASP A 211 -17.38 -23.90 -24.42
C ASP A 211 -18.24 -24.61 -25.49
N ALA A 212 -17.66 -24.83 -26.67
CA ALA A 212 -18.25 -25.58 -27.77
C ALA A 212 -17.98 -27.09 -27.63
#